data_AF-A0A1G7Y8C4-F1
#
_entry.id   AF-A0A1G7Y8C4-F1
#
_cell.length_a   1.000
_cell.length_b   1.000
_cell.length_c   1.000
_cell.angle_alpha   90.00
_cell.angle_beta   90.00
_cell.angle_gamma   90.00
#
_symmetry.space_group_name_H-M   'P 1'
#
loop_
_entity.id
_entity.type
_entity.pdbx_description
1 polymer ?
#
loop_
_entity_poly.entity_id
_entity_poly.type
_entity_poly.pdbx_seq_one_letter_code
_entity_poly.pdbx_strand_id
1 'polypeptide(L)'
;MPFGLFSSKGTEADLACSIHMKYFAPATLILAATLAPVAHAQPTPSTVEDASYAGGPLPEGQSGIATVVQVLLDRAGISPGVIDGYRGPMSRSAIRAFETREGLDADGEMDQAVWDALGGPERGTVLQDYQITDADTADLSDPLPDDYAELAKLDRLAFTRVTERLAEKFHMDEGFLKDLNPEAQFVPGETITVAAPGERKQTKANRIEVRKAVGRVAVFDDAGTMIANYPATVGSDQLPSPSGKHEVTAIAIDPTYAYKPDENFQQGDNKEPLTLPPGPNGPVGSVWIDLSKPTYGIHGTADPDSLFQSVSHGCVRLTNWDATELAHMVDSGVPVVFVSDGS
;
A
#
# COMPACT_ATOMS: atom_id res chain seq x y z
N MET A 1 -31.75 -43.51 -27.02
CA MET A 1 -32.07 -44.94 -26.76
C MET A 1 -30.77 -45.69 -26.48
N PRO A 2 -30.81 -46.70 -25.59
CA PRO A 2 -29.77 -46.95 -24.58
C PRO A 2 -29.02 -48.28 -24.80
N PHE A 3 -28.25 -48.64 -23.77
CA PHE A 3 -27.85 -49.98 -23.29
C PHE A 3 -26.38 -50.36 -23.46
N GLY A 4 -25.69 -50.38 -22.31
CA GLY A 4 -24.59 -51.30 -22.06
C GLY A 4 -25.11 -52.66 -21.59
N LEU A 5 -24.18 -53.59 -21.32
CA LEU A 5 -24.11 -54.48 -20.13
C LEU A 5 -23.10 -55.63 -20.32
N PHE A 6 -22.36 -55.90 -19.23
CA PHE A 6 -21.84 -57.20 -18.73
C PHE A 6 -20.80 -58.00 -19.58
N SER A 7 -19.94 -58.86 -19.04
CA SER A 7 -19.27 -59.08 -17.74
C SER A 7 -18.41 -60.37 -17.86
N SER A 8 -17.20 -60.31 -17.32
CA SER A 8 -16.42 -61.32 -16.55
C SER A 8 -16.19 -62.79 -16.99
N LYS A 9 -15.02 -63.25 -16.49
CA LYS A 9 -14.46 -64.62 -16.30
C LYS A 9 -13.66 -65.15 -17.49
N GLY A 10 -12.47 -65.75 -17.36
CA GLY A 10 -11.65 -66.16 -16.23
C GLY A 10 -10.61 -67.18 -16.74
N THR A 11 -9.34 -67.00 -16.35
CA THR A 11 -8.23 -67.97 -16.14
C THR A 11 -8.05 -69.20 -17.03
N GLU A 12 -6.83 -69.36 -17.60
CA GLU A 12 -5.97 -70.54 -17.37
C GLU A 12 -4.52 -70.26 -17.79
N ALA A 13 -3.61 -71.01 -17.17
CA ALA A 13 -2.16 -70.80 -17.12
C ALA A 13 -1.41 -71.56 -18.23
N ASP A 14 -0.18 -71.14 -18.56
CA ASP A 14 0.90 -72.10 -18.82
C ASP A 14 2.31 -71.49 -18.68
N LEU A 15 3.19 -72.28 -18.05
CA LEU A 15 4.60 -72.04 -17.74
C LEU A 15 5.51 -72.50 -18.89
N ALA A 16 6.57 -71.75 -19.20
CA ALA A 16 7.94 -72.23 -19.51
C ALA A 16 8.85 -71.02 -19.82
N CYS A 17 9.79 -70.61 -18.96
CA CYS A 17 11.14 -71.15 -18.71
C CYS A 17 12.23 -70.67 -19.71
N SER A 18 13.28 -70.04 -19.13
CA SER A 18 14.66 -69.83 -19.65
C SER A 18 14.82 -68.71 -20.71
N ILE A 19 15.78 -67.77 -20.69
CA ILE A 19 17.14 -67.69 -20.13
C ILE A 19 17.45 -66.18 -19.87
N HIS A 20 17.96 -65.80 -18.69
CA HIS A 20 18.41 -64.42 -18.40
C HIS A 20 19.91 -64.25 -18.72
N MET A 21 20.23 -63.47 -19.75
CA MET A 21 21.59 -62.98 -20.02
C MET A 21 21.67 -61.52 -19.55
N LYS A 22 22.37 -61.28 -18.43
CA LYS A 22 22.54 -59.94 -17.84
C LYS A 22 23.56 -59.14 -18.63
N TYR A 23 23.11 -58.10 -19.35
CA TYR A 23 23.97 -57.01 -19.81
C TYR A 23 23.83 -55.82 -18.86
N PHE A 24 24.92 -55.47 -18.17
CA PHE A 24 25.01 -54.22 -17.41
C PHE A 24 25.41 -53.10 -18.37
N ALA A 25 24.50 -52.14 -18.61
CA ALA A 25 24.83 -50.85 -19.21
C ALA A 25 25.33 -49.89 -18.10
N PRO A 26 26.40 -49.11 -18.32
CA PRO A 26 26.82 -48.11 -17.35
C PRO A 26 25.83 -46.95 -17.38
N ALA A 27 25.12 -46.73 -16.28
CA ALA A 27 24.27 -45.55 -16.08
C ALA A 27 25.17 -44.33 -15.89
N THR A 28 25.24 -43.46 -16.90
CA THR A 28 25.85 -42.13 -16.77
C THR A 28 24.93 -41.28 -15.90
N LEU A 29 25.38 -41.00 -14.67
CA LEU A 29 24.69 -40.13 -13.73
C LEU A 29 24.82 -38.67 -14.23
N ILE A 30 23.79 -38.13 -14.88
CA ILE A 30 23.69 -36.70 -15.14
C ILE A 30 23.34 -36.04 -13.81
N LEU A 31 24.31 -35.41 -13.17
CA LEU A 31 24.09 -34.60 -11.99
C LEU A 31 23.41 -33.29 -12.44
N ALA A 32 22.07 -33.28 -12.43
CA ALA A 32 21.32 -32.05 -12.54
C ALA A 32 21.62 -31.23 -11.28
N ALA A 33 22.43 -30.16 -11.42
CA ALA A 33 22.57 -29.17 -10.38
C ALA A 33 21.21 -28.48 -10.20
N THR A 34 20.45 -28.89 -9.20
CA THR A 34 19.31 -28.12 -8.73
C THR A 34 19.87 -26.83 -8.15
N LEU A 35 19.80 -25.73 -8.90
CA LEU A 35 19.95 -24.40 -8.33
C LEU A 35 18.85 -24.28 -7.28
N ALA A 36 19.23 -24.33 -6.00
CA ALA A 36 18.32 -23.91 -4.94
C ALA A 36 17.89 -22.48 -5.26
N PRO A 37 16.61 -22.12 -5.12
CA PRO A 37 16.21 -20.72 -5.23
C PRO A 37 17.07 -19.93 -4.25
N VAL A 38 17.76 -18.92 -4.77
CA VAL A 38 18.47 -17.96 -3.92
C VAL A 38 17.38 -17.30 -3.10
N ALA A 39 17.24 -17.67 -1.82
CA ALA A 39 16.42 -16.90 -0.91
C ALA A 39 16.99 -15.48 -0.92
N HIS A 40 16.25 -14.53 -1.47
CA HIS A 40 16.63 -13.12 -1.35
C HIS A 40 16.64 -12.80 0.14
N ALA A 41 17.82 -12.51 0.67
CA ALA A 41 17.96 -12.09 2.05
C ALA A 41 17.13 -10.81 2.24
N GLN A 42 16.40 -10.76 3.35
CA GLN A 42 15.61 -9.60 3.73
C GLN A 42 16.47 -8.33 3.74
N PRO A 43 15.98 -7.18 3.26
CA PRO A 43 16.77 -5.96 3.26
C PRO A 43 17.18 -5.56 4.66
N THR A 44 18.49 -5.36 4.87
CA THR A 44 19.06 -4.75 6.06
C THR A 44 19.39 -3.28 5.79
N PRO A 45 19.60 -2.44 6.83
CA PRO A 45 19.99 -1.04 6.64
C PRO A 45 21.18 -0.84 5.70
N SER A 46 22.23 -1.66 5.84
CA SER A 46 23.40 -1.57 4.97
C SER A 46 23.09 -1.94 3.52
N THR A 47 22.29 -3.00 3.31
CA THR A 47 21.93 -3.41 1.93
C THR A 47 21.01 -2.41 1.25
N VAL A 48 20.19 -1.66 2.00
CA VAL A 48 19.36 -0.58 1.47
C VAL A 48 20.25 0.61 1.09
N GLU A 49 21.14 1.05 1.98
CA GLU A 49 21.97 2.23 1.71
C GLU A 49 23.03 1.99 0.63
N ASP A 50 23.57 0.78 0.53
CA ASP A 50 24.51 0.40 -0.53
C ASP A 50 23.80 0.10 -1.87
N ALA A 51 22.46 0.00 -1.88
CA ALA A 51 21.73 -0.31 -3.10
C ALA A 51 21.80 0.84 -4.11
N SER A 52 22.08 0.44 -5.36
CA SER A 52 22.08 1.32 -6.53
C SER A 52 21.42 0.59 -7.70
N TYR A 53 20.78 1.36 -8.58
CA TYR A 53 20.15 0.82 -9.76
C TYR A 53 21.21 0.35 -10.77
N ALA A 54 21.12 -0.91 -11.18
CA ALA A 54 22.09 -1.56 -12.07
C ALA A 54 21.51 -1.85 -13.48
N GLY A 55 20.35 -1.26 -13.81
CA GLY A 55 19.62 -1.55 -15.05
C GLY A 55 18.63 -2.71 -14.92
N GLY A 56 17.66 -2.75 -15.83
CA GLY A 56 16.57 -3.74 -15.84
C GLY A 56 15.47 -3.45 -14.81
N PRO A 57 14.45 -4.30 -14.72
CA PRO A 57 13.37 -4.09 -13.75
C PRO A 57 13.87 -4.31 -12.32
N LEU A 58 13.18 -3.75 -11.33
CA LEU A 58 13.49 -4.00 -9.91
C LEU A 58 13.46 -5.52 -9.61
N PRO A 59 14.22 -6.02 -8.61
CA PRO A 59 14.18 -7.42 -8.22
C PRO A 59 12.78 -7.88 -7.79
N GLU A 60 12.41 -9.13 -8.10
CA GLU A 60 11.22 -9.74 -7.53
C GLU A 60 11.38 -9.92 -6.01
N GLY A 61 10.27 -9.83 -5.28
CA GLY A 61 10.28 -9.87 -3.81
C GLY A 61 10.78 -8.57 -3.18
N GLN A 62 11.18 -8.68 -1.91
CA GLN A 62 11.65 -7.56 -1.11
C GLN A 62 13.13 -7.28 -1.39
N SER A 63 13.51 -6.02 -1.64
CA SER A 63 14.89 -5.66 -1.97
C SER A 63 15.27 -4.25 -1.54
N GLY A 64 16.55 -4.03 -1.22
CA GLY A 64 17.03 -2.72 -0.82
C GLY A 64 16.84 -1.64 -1.89
N ILE A 65 17.02 -1.97 -3.17
CA ILE A 65 16.80 -1.01 -4.27
C ILE A 65 15.33 -0.62 -4.42
N ALA A 66 14.38 -1.53 -4.16
CA ALA A 66 12.96 -1.17 -4.15
C ALA A 66 12.64 -0.23 -2.98
N THR A 67 13.21 -0.46 -1.78
CA THR A 67 13.09 0.49 -0.66
C THR A 67 13.63 1.87 -1.01
N VAL A 68 14.82 1.94 -1.63
CA VAL A 68 15.41 3.20 -2.11
C VAL A 68 14.43 3.93 -3.03
N VAL A 69 13.93 3.25 -4.06
CA VAL A 69 13.02 3.86 -5.05
C VAL A 69 11.74 4.36 -4.39
N GLN A 70 11.13 3.58 -3.48
CA GLN A 70 9.93 4.01 -2.74
C GLN A 70 10.18 5.29 -1.92
N VAL A 71 11.29 5.37 -1.17
CA VAL A 71 11.64 6.58 -0.40
C VAL A 71 11.86 7.79 -1.31
N LEU A 72 12.51 7.60 -2.46
CA LEU A 72 12.75 8.70 -3.40
C LEU A 72 11.46 9.19 -4.07
N LEU A 73 10.54 8.27 -4.40
CA LEU A 73 9.21 8.63 -4.90
C LEU A 73 8.42 9.44 -3.87
N ASP A 74 8.43 9.00 -2.61
CA ASP A 74 7.82 9.72 -1.49
C ASP A 74 8.39 11.14 -1.36
N ARG A 75 9.72 11.28 -1.34
CA ARG A 75 10.42 12.58 -1.34
C ARG A 75 10.01 13.46 -2.51
N ALA A 76 9.82 12.86 -3.68
CA ALA A 76 9.40 13.55 -4.88
C ALA A 76 7.91 13.99 -4.84
N GLY A 77 7.14 13.66 -3.80
CA GLY A 77 5.70 13.94 -3.70
C GLY A 77 4.84 12.96 -4.49
N ILE A 78 5.40 11.82 -4.89
CA ILE A 78 4.69 10.73 -5.53
C ILE A 78 4.65 9.58 -4.53
N SER A 79 3.65 9.57 -3.64
CA SER A 79 3.58 8.59 -2.56
C SER A 79 3.60 7.15 -3.12
N PRO A 80 4.50 6.27 -2.65
CA PRO A 80 4.46 4.86 -3.00
C PRO A 80 3.36 4.12 -2.24
N GLY A 81 2.65 4.80 -1.34
CA GLY A 81 1.88 4.17 -0.28
C GLY A 81 2.82 3.80 0.85
N VAL A 82 2.76 2.54 1.29
CA VAL A 82 3.67 2.02 2.30
C VAL A 82 5.04 1.73 1.70
N ILE A 83 6.09 2.07 2.44
CA ILE A 83 7.46 1.67 2.15
C ILE A 83 7.65 0.28 2.75
N ASP A 84 7.68 -0.72 1.88
CA ASP A 84 7.76 -2.15 2.22
C ASP A 84 8.94 -2.86 1.53
N GLY A 85 9.64 -2.19 0.61
CA GLY A 85 10.73 -2.77 -0.18
C GLY A 85 10.30 -3.73 -1.28
N TYR A 86 9.01 -3.80 -1.62
CA TYR A 86 8.51 -4.66 -2.71
C TYR A 86 8.28 -3.88 -4.01
N ARG A 87 8.58 -4.51 -5.16
CA ARG A 87 8.19 -3.99 -6.49
C ARG A 87 6.71 -4.24 -6.87
N GLY A 88 5.82 -4.18 -5.88
CA GLY A 88 4.41 -4.53 -6.01
C GLY A 88 3.60 -3.58 -6.92
N PRO A 89 2.29 -3.81 -7.05
CA PRO A 89 1.40 -2.96 -7.83
C PRO A 89 1.45 -1.48 -7.41
N MET A 90 1.60 -1.18 -6.11
CA MET A 90 1.72 0.20 -5.60
C MET A 90 3.00 0.88 -6.10
N SER A 91 4.15 0.22 -5.99
CA SER A 91 5.43 0.74 -6.48
C SER A 91 5.40 1.00 -7.99
N ARG A 92 4.86 0.08 -8.80
CA ARG A 92 4.71 0.29 -10.26
C ARG A 92 3.76 1.43 -10.59
N SER A 93 2.65 1.55 -9.83
CA SER A 93 1.69 2.65 -9.98
C SER A 93 2.33 4.01 -9.63
N ALA A 94 3.20 4.05 -8.61
CA ALA A 94 3.93 5.25 -8.22
C ALA A 94 5.01 5.64 -9.24
N ILE A 95 5.79 4.68 -9.76
CA ILE A 95 6.75 4.91 -10.85
C ILE A 95 6.03 5.50 -12.06
N ARG A 96 4.89 4.93 -12.46
CA ARG A 96 4.08 5.46 -13.57
C ARG A 96 3.61 6.90 -13.36
N ALA A 97 3.17 7.23 -12.15
CA ALA A 97 2.75 8.57 -11.80
C ALA A 97 3.93 9.57 -11.86
N PHE A 98 5.11 9.13 -11.42
CA PHE A 98 6.34 9.91 -11.51
C PHE A 98 6.76 10.12 -12.98
N GLU A 99 6.82 9.06 -13.79
CA GLU A 99 7.09 9.14 -15.23
C GLU A 99 6.17 10.12 -15.94
N THR A 100 4.87 10.04 -15.66
CA THR A 100 3.86 10.94 -16.23
C THR A 100 4.15 12.40 -15.89
N ARG A 101 4.56 12.69 -14.66
CA ARG A 101 4.90 14.05 -14.22
C ARG A 101 6.18 14.55 -14.88
N GLU A 102 7.20 13.70 -14.96
CA GLU A 102 8.51 14.06 -15.53
C GLU A 102 8.52 14.03 -17.07
N GLY A 103 7.42 13.59 -17.71
CA GLY A 103 7.31 13.49 -19.17
C GLY A 103 8.11 12.32 -19.77
N LEU A 104 8.30 11.26 -18.99
CA LEU A 104 8.94 10.00 -19.40
C LEU A 104 7.91 9.02 -20.00
N ASP A 105 8.37 7.87 -20.49
CA ASP A 105 7.46 6.79 -20.90
C ASP A 105 6.77 6.20 -19.66
N ALA A 106 5.44 6.27 -19.62
CA ALA A 106 4.66 5.97 -18.42
C ALA A 106 4.28 4.48 -18.33
N ASP A 107 5.27 3.59 -18.35
CA ASP A 107 5.06 2.15 -18.30
C ASP A 107 5.05 1.58 -16.87
N GLY A 108 5.51 2.35 -15.88
CA GLY A 108 5.58 1.99 -14.47
C GLY A 108 6.71 1.03 -14.12
N GLU A 109 7.68 0.86 -15.00
CA GLU A 109 8.85 0.02 -14.78
C GLU A 109 10.08 0.88 -14.49
N MET A 110 10.93 0.39 -13.59
CA MET A 110 12.15 1.10 -13.28
C MET A 110 13.12 1.01 -14.46
N ASP A 111 13.56 2.16 -14.96
CA ASP A 111 14.61 2.29 -15.96
C ASP A 111 15.69 3.31 -15.56
N GLN A 112 16.68 3.52 -16.43
CA GLN A 112 17.75 4.48 -16.16
C GLN A 112 17.24 5.92 -16.14
N ALA A 113 16.24 6.27 -16.95
CA ALA A 113 15.69 7.63 -17.01
C ALA A 113 14.96 7.98 -15.71
N VAL A 114 14.14 7.05 -15.18
CA VAL A 114 13.50 7.18 -13.87
C VAL A 114 14.55 7.29 -12.76
N TRP A 115 15.60 6.47 -12.79
CA TRP A 115 16.67 6.52 -11.78
C TRP A 115 17.38 7.86 -11.75
N ASP A 116 17.78 8.37 -12.92
CA ASP A 116 18.47 9.65 -13.03
C ASP A 116 17.56 10.81 -12.58
N ALA A 117 16.27 10.77 -12.93
CA ALA A 117 15.28 11.76 -12.52
C ALA A 117 15.00 11.75 -11.00
N LEU A 118 15.14 10.60 -10.33
CA LEU A 118 15.04 10.47 -8.87
C LEU A 118 16.31 10.92 -8.13
N GLY A 119 17.33 11.43 -8.84
CA GLY A 119 18.59 11.92 -8.28
C GLY A 119 19.75 10.92 -8.39
N GLY A 120 19.51 9.72 -8.92
CA GLY A 120 20.54 8.75 -9.26
C GLY A 120 21.53 8.45 -8.11
N PRO A 121 22.84 8.36 -8.40
CA PRO A 121 23.87 8.15 -7.37
C PRO A 121 23.98 9.26 -6.32
N GLU A 122 23.41 10.44 -6.56
CA GLU A 122 23.47 11.60 -5.66
C GLU A 122 22.24 11.70 -4.74
N ARG A 123 21.41 10.66 -4.69
CA ARG A 123 20.14 10.59 -3.93
C ARG A 123 20.20 10.89 -2.43
N GLY A 124 21.39 10.89 -1.81
CA GLY A 124 21.56 10.94 -0.36
C GLY A 124 21.09 9.66 0.35
N THR A 125 21.15 9.64 1.68
CA THR A 125 20.65 8.52 2.48
C THR A 125 19.12 8.44 2.41
N VAL A 126 18.58 7.23 2.39
CA VAL A 126 17.12 6.97 2.34
C VAL A 126 16.59 6.41 3.65
N LEU A 127 17.48 6.02 4.55
CA LEU A 127 17.21 5.66 5.92
C LEU A 127 17.82 6.71 6.85
N GLN A 128 17.32 6.73 8.08
CA GLN A 128 17.81 7.58 9.15
C GLN A 128 17.69 6.87 10.50
N ASP A 129 18.54 7.27 11.43
CA ASP A 129 18.42 6.87 12.83
C ASP A 129 17.34 7.71 13.49
N TYR A 130 16.46 7.05 14.24
CA TYR A 130 15.40 7.68 15.01
C TYR A 130 15.45 7.18 16.45
N GLN A 131 15.58 8.10 17.40
CA GLN A 131 15.44 7.79 18.81
C GLN A 131 13.96 7.83 19.20
N ILE A 132 13.43 6.70 19.66
CA ILE A 132 12.05 6.57 20.13
C ILE A 132 11.87 7.47 21.36
N THR A 133 10.82 8.27 21.34
CA THR A 133 10.50 9.22 22.41
C THR A 133 9.35 8.72 23.27
N ASP A 134 9.17 9.30 24.45
CA ASP A 134 8.00 9.01 25.30
C ASP A 134 6.69 9.28 24.53
N ALA A 135 6.67 10.30 23.68
CA ALA A 135 5.52 10.65 22.86
C ALA A 135 5.16 9.58 21.81
N ASP A 136 6.10 8.73 21.38
CA ASP A 136 5.79 7.63 20.46
C ASP A 136 5.10 6.45 21.20
N THR A 137 5.12 6.44 22.53
CA THR A 137 4.53 5.38 23.36
C THR A 137 3.34 5.83 24.22
N ALA A 138 3.09 7.13 24.29
CA ALA A 138 1.96 7.71 25.00
C ALA A 138 0.62 7.48 24.27
N ASP A 139 -0.51 7.53 24.96
CA ASP A 139 -1.86 7.55 24.37
C ASP A 139 -2.14 6.40 23.37
N LEU A 140 -1.56 5.22 23.63
CA LEU A 140 -1.94 4.00 22.91
C LEU A 140 -3.24 3.45 23.49
N SER A 141 -4.08 2.90 22.61
CA SER A 141 -5.29 2.18 23.00
C SER A 141 -4.99 0.69 23.21
N ASP A 142 -5.78 0.03 24.05
CA ASP A 142 -5.92 -1.43 23.98
C ASP A 142 -6.37 -1.84 22.56
N PRO A 143 -6.17 -3.12 22.16
CA PRO A 143 -6.67 -3.62 20.88
C PRO A 143 -8.15 -3.25 20.68
N LEU A 144 -8.44 -2.63 19.53
CA LEU A 144 -9.77 -2.11 19.25
C LEU A 144 -10.74 -3.26 18.91
N PRO A 145 -12.00 -3.19 19.38
CA PRO A 145 -13.03 -4.15 18.98
C PRO A 145 -13.48 -3.93 17.53
N ASP A 146 -13.93 -5.00 16.86
CA ASP A 146 -14.46 -4.89 15.49
C ASP A 146 -15.87 -4.28 15.41
N ASP A 147 -16.64 -4.36 16.50
CA ASP A 147 -18.04 -3.93 16.56
C ASP A 147 -18.18 -2.40 16.76
N TYR A 148 -19.01 -1.77 15.92
CA TYR A 148 -19.16 -0.31 15.94
C TYR A 148 -19.83 0.22 17.20
N ALA A 149 -20.73 -0.53 17.84
CA ALA A 149 -21.34 -0.10 19.10
C ALA A 149 -20.33 -0.18 20.25
N GLU A 150 -19.37 -1.09 20.22
CA GLU A 150 -18.26 -1.11 21.18
C GLU A 150 -17.25 0.02 20.91
N LEU A 151 -16.88 0.26 19.64
CA LEU A 151 -16.01 1.37 19.26
C LEU A 151 -16.59 2.73 19.67
N ALA A 152 -17.91 2.91 19.55
CA ALA A 152 -18.61 4.14 19.93
C ALA A 152 -18.57 4.45 21.43
N LYS A 153 -18.17 3.49 22.28
CA LYS A 153 -18.02 3.68 23.74
C LYS A 153 -16.62 4.12 24.14
N LEU A 154 -15.65 4.06 23.23
CA LEU A 154 -14.28 4.46 23.50
C LEU A 154 -14.14 5.98 23.50
N ASP A 155 -13.09 6.50 24.12
CA ASP A 155 -12.77 7.92 24.07
C ASP A 155 -12.06 8.30 22.76
N ARG A 156 -11.30 7.37 22.18
CA ARG A 156 -10.50 7.55 20.97
C ARG A 156 -10.19 6.22 20.30
N LEU A 157 -10.09 6.23 18.97
CA LEU A 157 -9.59 5.12 18.15
C LEU A 157 -8.09 5.30 17.87
N ALA A 158 -7.27 5.28 18.93
CA ALA A 158 -5.83 5.56 18.83
C ALA A 158 -5.04 4.38 18.25
N PHE A 159 -3.76 4.61 17.98
CA PHE A 159 -2.81 3.54 17.66
C PHE A 159 -2.79 2.51 18.79
N THR A 160 -2.67 1.24 18.43
CA THR A 160 -2.67 0.13 19.41
C THR A 160 -1.26 -0.32 19.76
N ARG A 161 -0.27 0.05 18.94
CA ARG A 161 1.12 -0.39 19.07
C ARG A 161 2.09 0.76 18.75
N VAL A 162 3.26 0.74 19.39
CA VAL A 162 4.35 1.69 19.10
C VAL A 162 4.82 1.56 17.66
N THR A 163 5.00 0.32 17.19
CA THR A 163 5.42 0.02 15.81
C THR A 163 4.45 0.53 14.78
N GLU A 164 3.14 0.44 15.03
CA GLU A 164 2.09 0.98 14.16
C GLU A 164 2.19 2.52 14.06
N ARG A 165 2.36 3.22 15.19
CA ARG A 165 2.56 4.67 15.19
C ARG A 165 3.84 5.09 14.46
N LEU A 166 4.93 4.37 14.67
CA LEU A 166 6.21 4.66 14.03
C LEU A 166 6.15 4.37 12.53
N ALA A 167 5.51 3.28 12.12
CA ALA A 167 5.27 2.94 10.72
C ALA A 167 4.47 4.04 10.02
N GLU A 168 3.36 4.50 10.62
CA GLU A 168 2.59 5.65 10.15
C GLU A 168 3.46 6.92 10.03
N LYS A 169 4.27 7.22 11.05
CA LYS A 169 5.12 8.42 11.09
C LYS A 169 6.17 8.47 9.98
N PHE A 170 6.70 7.31 9.58
CA PHE A 170 7.76 7.19 8.58
C PHE A 170 7.29 6.58 7.26
N HIS A 171 5.97 6.47 7.06
CA HIS A 171 5.31 5.94 5.85
C HIS A 171 5.73 4.50 5.52
N MET A 172 5.99 3.68 6.54
CA MET A 172 6.49 2.31 6.38
C MET A 172 5.38 1.27 6.56
N ASP A 173 5.57 0.09 5.98
CA ASP A 173 4.92 -1.12 6.47
C ASP A 173 5.44 -1.47 7.88
N GLU A 174 4.54 -1.91 8.77
CA GLU A 174 4.90 -2.24 10.15
C GLU A 174 5.78 -3.50 10.23
N GLY A 175 5.57 -4.47 9.33
CA GLY A 175 6.41 -5.66 9.21
C GLY A 175 7.83 -5.29 8.79
N PHE A 176 7.96 -4.49 7.74
CA PHE A 176 9.25 -4.01 7.25
C PHE A 176 10.00 -3.17 8.27
N LEU A 177 9.31 -2.32 9.04
CA LEU A 177 9.91 -1.59 10.15
C LEU A 177 10.55 -2.54 11.19
N LYS A 178 9.90 -3.65 11.51
CA LYS A 178 10.43 -4.68 12.43
C LYS A 178 11.57 -5.47 11.80
N ASP A 179 11.45 -5.84 10.53
CA ASP A 179 12.49 -6.58 9.81
C ASP A 179 13.78 -5.76 9.67
N LEU A 180 13.67 -4.44 9.51
CA LEU A 180 14.81 -3.52 9.48
C LEU A 180 15.47 -3.35 10.86
N ASN A 181 14.75 -3.66 11.94
CA ASN A 181 15.17 -3.52 13.33
C ASN A 181 14.92 -4.81 14.15
N PRO A 182 15.53 -5.95 13.77
CA PRO A 182 15.15 -7.27 14.30
C PRO A 182 15.43 -7.44 15.80
N GLU A 183 16.37 -6.66 16.35
CA GLU A 183 16.72 -6.69 17.77
C GLU A 183 15.95 -5.66 18.61
N ALA A 184 15.19 -4.76 17.96
CA ALA A 184 14.58 -3.63 18.64
C ALA A 184 13.39 -4.06 19.51
N GLN A 185 13.26 -3.44 20.68
CA GLN A 185 12.12 -3.64 21.58
C GLN A 185 11.04 -2.58 21.41
N PHE A 186 11.34 -1.51 20.65
CA PHE A 186 10.49 -0.36 20.39
C PHE A 186 10.06 0.39 21.65
N VAL A 187 11.04 0.70 22.52
CA VAL A 187 10.83 1.42 23.79
C VAL A 187 11.50 2.80 23.81
N PRO A 188 11.05 3.75 24.65
CA PRO A 188 11.65 5.09 24.70
C PRO A 188 13.16 5.05 24.99
N GLY A 189 13.90 5.90 24.29
CA GLY A 189 15.36 6.02 24.35
C GLY A 189 16.14 5.09 23.41
N GLU A 190 15.50 4.03 22.92
CA GLU A 190 16.08 3.14 21.91
C GLU A 190 16.22 3.87 20.56
N THR A 191 17.31 3.59 19.85
CA THR A 191 17.53 4.09 18.49
C THR A 191 17.26 2.99 17.50
N ILE A 192 16.37 3.27 16.54
CA ILE A 192 15.99 2.37 15.45
C ILE A 192 16.33 3.03 14.11
N THR A 193 16.49 2.23 13.07
CA THR A 193 16.60 2.71 11.69
C THR A 193 15.21 2.76 11.06
N VAL A 194 14.86 3.89 10.45
CA VAL A 194 13.57 4.10 9.78
C VAL A 194 13.79 4.67 8.38
N ALA A 195 12.77 4.62 7.54
CA ALA A 195 12.76 5.37 6.30
C ALA A 195 12.89 6.88 6.57
N ALA A 196 13.51 7.58 5.63
CA ALA A 196 13.63 9.04 5.65
C ALA A 196 12.73 9.65 4.56
N PRO A 197 11.39 9.70 4.77
CA PRO A 197 10.44 10.25 3.81
C PRO A 197 10.68 11.74 3.53
N GLY A 198 10.01 12.26 2.52
CA GLY A 198 10.04 13.67 2.18
C GLY A 198 9.38 14.58 3.20
N GLU A 199 9.79 15.84 3.20
CA GLU A 199 9.01 16.89 3.83
C GLU A 199 7.64 17.01 3.16
N ARG A 200 6.61 17.22 3.99
CA ARG A 200 5.23 17.35 3.50
C ARG A 200 5.10 18.52 2.54
N LYS A 201 4.43 18.29 1.42
CA LYS A 201 4.12 19.35 0.45
C LYS A 201 3.21 20.41 1.08
N GLN A 202 3.61 21.67 0.93
CA GLN A 202 2.90 22.83 1.49
C GLN A 202 2.24 23.71 0.41
N THR A 203 2.54 23.44 -0.86
CA THR A 203 1.98 24.20 -1.99
C THR A 203 0.47 23.98 -2.05
N LYS A 204 -0.29 25.07 -2.14
CA LYS A 204 -1.75 25.00 -2.21
C LYS A 204 -2.22 24.38 -3.51
N ALA A 205 -3.19 23.48 -3.39
CA ALA A 205 -3.84 22.83 -4.50
C ALA A 205 -4.83 23.79 -5.17
N ASN A 206 -4.71 23.95 -6.49
CA ASN A 206 -5.71 24.61 -7.32
C ASN A 206 -6.72 23.60 -7.88
N ARG A 207 -6.34 22.32 -8.01
CA ARG A 207 -7.21 21.26 -8.51
C ARG A 207 -6.76 19.88 -8.05
N ILE A 208 -7.72 19.01 -7.82
CA ILE A 208 -7.51 17.58 -7.53
C ILE A 208 -8.12 16.76 -8.67
N GLU A 209 -7.41 15.72 -9.10
CA GLU A 209 -7.93 14.67 -9.98
C GLU A 209 -7.96 13.33 -9.26
N VAL A 210 -9.14 12.73 -9.14
CA VAL A 210 -9.30 11.34 -8.70
C VAL A 210 -9.29 10.45 -9.95
N ARG A 211 -8.15 9.77 -10.17
CA ARG A 211 -7.89 8.95 -11.36
C ARG A 211 -8.31 7.51 -11.10
N LYS A 212 -9.56 7.20 -11.46
CA LYS A 212 -10.21 5.92 -11.09
C LYS A 212 -9.49 4.70 -11.69
N ALA A 213 -9.06 4.79 -12.94
CA ALA A 213 -8.47 3.66 -13.67
C ALA A 213 -7.11 3.19 -13.10
N VAL A 214 -6.36 4.10 -12.50
CA VAL A 214 -5.02 3.82 -11.94
C VAL A 214 -5.01 3.82 -10.41
N GLY A 215 -6.15 4.12 -9.77
CA GLY A 215 -6.29 4.14 -8.31
C GLY A 215 -5.38 5.19 -7.66
N ARG A 216 -5.43 6.44 -8.14
CA ARG A 216 -4.59 7.53 -7.60
C ARG A 216 -5.31 8.87 -7.51
N VAL A 217 -4.84 9.73 -6.62
CA VAL A 217 -5.26 11.14 -6.48
C VAL A 217 -4.09 12.03 -6.87
N ALA A 218 -4.22 12.79 -7.95
CA ALA A 218 -3.22 13.76 -8.39
C ALA A 218 -3.62 15.18 -7.99
N VAL A 219 -2.66 15.96 -7.51
CA VAL A 219 -2.86 17.33 -7.01
C VAL A 219 -2.08 18.29 -7.89
N PHE A 220 -2.75 19.35 -8.33
CA PHE A 220 -2.18 20.35 -9.24
C PHE A 220 -2.21 21.74 -8.62
N ASP A 221 -1.13 22.51 -8.85
CA ASP A 221 -1.06 23.94 -8.51
C ASP A 221 -1.77 24.83 -9.54
N ASP A 222 -1.66 26.14 -9.36
CA ASP A 222 -2.24 27.17 -10.23
C ASP A 222 -1.61 27.21 -11.63
N ALA A 223 -0.34 26.83 -11.75
CA ALA A 223 0.36 26.67 -13.02
C ALA A 223 -0.03 25.38 -13.77
N GLY A 224 -0.77 24.46 -13.12
CA GLY A 224 -1.14 23.17 -13.68
C GLY A 224 -0.04 22.11 -13.55
N THR A 225 0.95 22.35 -12.69
CA THR A 225 2.02 21.39 -12.35
C THR A 225 1.47 20.37 -11.36
N MET A 226 1.74 19.08 -11.57
CA MET A 226 1.43 18.05 -10.58
C MET A 226 2.39 18.17 -9.40
N ILE A 227 1.88 18.61 -8.25
CA ILE A 227 2.67 18.88 -7.04
C ILE A 227 2.67 17.71 -6.05
N ALA A 228 1.65 16.85 -6.11
CA ALA A 228 1.59 15.62 -5.34
C ALA A 228 0.74 14.55 -6.03
N ASN A 229 0.98 13.28 -5.72
CA ASN A 229 0.21 12.16 -6.25
C ASN A 229 0.16 10.97 -5.28
N TYR A 230 -1.03 10.60 -4.83
CA TYR A 230 -1.23 9.60 -3.79
C TYR A 230 -1.91 8.33 -4.32
N PRO A 231 -1.50 7.13 -3.85
CA PRO A 231 -2.27 5.92 -4.09
C PRO A 231 -3.63 6.02 -3.39
N ALA A 232 -4.68 5.52 -4.05
CA ALA A 232 -6.02 5.62 -3.53
C ALA A 232 -6.87 4.38 -3.84
N THR A 233 -7.64 3.93 -2.85
CA THR A 233 -8.79 3.07 -3.15
C THR A 233 -9.95 3.91 -3.60
N VAL A 234 -10.48 3.58 -4.77
CA VAL A 234 -11.65 4.22 -5.37
C VAL A 234 -12.76 3.16 -5.47
N GLY A 235 -14.02 3.55 -5.26
CA GLY A 235 -15.16 2.64 -5.16
C GLY A 235 -15.36 1.74 -6.39
N SER A 236 -15.94 0.56 -6.16
CA SER A 236 -16.12 -0.53 -7.15
C SER A 236 -17.21 -0.21 -8.17
N ASP A 237 -17.35 -1.05 -9.19
CA ASP A 237 -18.55 -1.04 -10.06
C ASP A 237 -19.85 -1.26 -9.27
N GLN A 238 -19.80 -1.96 -8.14
CA GLN A 238 -20.98 -2.21 -7.28
C GLN A 238 -21.30 -1.02 -6.37
N LEU A 239 -20.28 -0.29 -5.93
CA LEU A 239 -20.39 0.92 -5.10
C LEU A 239 -19.50 2.03 -5.69
N PRO A 240 -19.89 2.60 -6.84
CA PRO A 240 -19.00 3.47 -7.60
C PRO A 240 -18.76 4.78 -6.87
N SER A 241 -17.49 5.19 -6.84
CA SER A 241 -17.16 6.59 -6.56
C SER A 241 -17.83 7.51 -7.59
N PRO A 242 -18.08 8.78 -7.21
CA PRO A 242 -18.73 9.75 -8.06
C PRO A 242 -18.02 9.92 -9.42
N SER A 243 -18.71 10.58 -10.35
CA SER A 243 -18.16 10.94 -11.65
C SER A 243 -18.36 12.43 -11.90
N GLY A 244 -17.52 13.00 -12.76
CA GLY A 244 -17.60 14.41 -13.10
C GLY A 244 -16.88 15.31 -12.11
N LYS A 245 -17.38 16.55 -11.98
CA LYS A 245 -16.74 17.62 -11.23
C LYS A 245 -17.46 17.85 -9.91
N HIS A 246 -16.68 17.92 -8.85
CA HIS A 246 -17.06 18.27 -7.50
C HIS A 246 -16.11 19.35 -6.98
N GLU A 247 -16.33 19.79 -5.76
CA GLU A 247 -15.45 20.69 -5.03
C GLU A 247 -15.34 20.25 -3.57
N VAL A 248 -14.24 20.62 -2.91
CA VAL A 248 -14.07 20.48 -1.47
C VAL A 248 -15.04 21.42 -0.76
N THR A 249 -15.87 20.89 0.13
CA THR A 249 -16.84 21.69 0.91
C THR A 249 -16.33 22.00 2.30
N ALA A 250 -15.72 21.01 2.97
CA ALA A 250 -15.18 21.12 4.32
C ALA A 250 -13.99 20.18 4.52
N ILE A 251 -13.17 20.49 5.52
CA ILE A 251 -12.02 19.68 5.94
C ILE A 251 -12.14 19.47 7.44
N ALA A 252 -12.04 18.23 7.89
CA ALA A 252 -12.04 17.86 9.30
C ALA A 252 -10.78 17.03 9.60
N ILE A 253 -9.97 17.54 10.52
CA ILE A 253 -8.82 16.83 11.10
C ILE A 253 -9.29 16.13 12.37
N ASP A 254 -8.89 14.88 12.54
CA ASP A 254 -9.32 13.98 13.62
C ASP A 254 -10.87 13.95 13.74
N PRO A 255 -11.60 13.59 12.66
CA PRO A 255 -13.05 13.65 12.64
C PRO A 255 -13.68 12.53 13.48
N THR A 256 -14.84 12.81 14.09
CA THR A 256 -15.76 11.73 14.49
C THR A 256 -16.37 11.07 13.26
N TYR A 257 -16.82 9.83 13.38
CA TYR A 257 -17.51 9.13 12.29
C TYR A 257 -18.99 8.89 12.64
N ALA A 258 -19.88 9.53 11.87
CA ALA A 258 -21.32 9.32 11.98
C ALA A 258 -21.73 8.07 11.19
N TYR A 259 -21.85 6.94 11.89
CA TYR A 259 -22.35 5.70 11.31
C TYR A 259 -23.88 5.74 11.22
N LYS A 260 -24.39 5.50 10.02
CA LYS A 260 -25.84 5.45 9.75
C LYS A 260 -26.17 4.19 8.95
N PRO A 261 -26.71 3.14 9.59
CA PRO A 261 -26.94 1.85 8.93
C PRO A 261 -27.92 1.94 7.75
N ASP A 262 -28.90 2.84 7.82
CA ASP A 262 -29.90 3.05 6.77
C ASP A 262 -29.38 3.85 5.55
N GLU A 263 -28.27 4.58 5.71
CA GLU A 263 -27.68 5.40 4.63
C GLU A 263 -26.42 4.76 4.03
N ASN A 264 -25.58 4.14 4.86
CA ASN A 264 -24.25 3.65 4.45
C ASN A 264 -24.29 2.13 4.18
N PHE A 265 -24.21 1.35 5.26
CA PHE A 265 -24.26 -0.11 5.27
C PHE A 265 -24.51 -0.58 6.70
N GLN A 266 -25.06 -1.77 6.88
CA GLN A 266 -25.19 -2.38 8.20
C GLN A 266 -23.91 -3.16 8.57
N GLN A 267 -23.17 -2.67 9.57
CA GLN A 267 -22.04 -3.35 10.20
C GLN A 267 -22.56 -4.25 11.33
N GLY A 268 -22.32 -5.55 11.23
CA GLY A 268 -22.79 -6.53 12.22
C GLY A 268 -24.30 -6.42 12.49
N ASP A 269 -24.67 -6.41 13.77
CA ASP A 269 -26.04 -6.26 14.23
C ASP A 269 -26.44 -4.80 14.55
N ASN A 270 -25.61 -3.82 14.18
CA ASN A 270 -25.82 -2.41 14.49
C ASN A 270 -26.85 -1.77 13.57
N LYS A 271 -28.07 -1.61 14.08
CA LYS A 271 -29.25 -1.09 13.36
C LYS A 271 -29.62 0.36 13.67
N GLU A 272 -28.95 0.98 14.64
CA GLU A 272 -29.19 2.37 15.03
C GLU A 272 -27.99 3.25 14.66
N PRO A 273 -28.20 4.56 14.43
CA PRO A 273 -27.10 5.50 14.23
C PRO A 273 -26.14 5.54 15.42
N LEU A 274 -24.84 5.61 15.13
CA LEU A 274 -23.78 5.71 16.13
C LEU A 274 -22.84 6.87 15.77
N THR A 275 -22.17 7.43 16.77
CA THR A 275 -21.05 8.35 16.56
C THR A 275 -19.81 7.71 17.14
N LEU A 276 -18.88 7.33 16.27
CA LEU A 276 -17.59 6.79 16.69
C LEU A 276 -16.63 7.96 17.01
N PRO A 277 -15.83 7.82 18.08
CA PRO A 277 -14.84 8.83 18.46
C PRO A 277 -13.76 8.96 17.39
N PRO A 278 -12.98 10.06 17.40
CA PRO A 278 -11.94 10.27 16.41
C PRO A 278 -10.71 9.38 16.66
N GLY A 279 -9.84 9.29 15.66
CA GLY A 279 -8.53 8.64 15.78
C GLY A 279 -8.02 8.02 14.47
N PRO A 280 -6.70 7.76 14.38
CA PRO A 280 -6.07 7.19 13.18
C PRO A 280 -6.63 5.83 12.77
N ASN A 281 -7.15 5.07 13.73
CA ASN A 281 -7.78 3.77 13.50
C ASN A 281 -9.30 3.84 13.29
N GLY A 282 -9.83 5.05 13.11
CA GLY A 282 -11.23 5.23 12.78
C GLY A 282 -11.58 4.82 11.34
N PRO A 283 -12.87 4.60 11.03
CA PRO A 283 -13.31 4.20 9.69
C PRO A 283 -12.94 5.17 8.55
N VAL A 284 -12.70 6.44 8.90
CA VAL A 284 -12.25 7.48 7.97
C VAL A 284 -10.83 7.99 8.27
N GLY A 285 -10.11 7.32 9.17
CA GLY A 285 -8.76 7.69 9.56
C GLY A 285 -8.66 9.08 10.21
N SER A 286 -7.48 9.69 10.10
CA SER A 286 -7.16 10.97 10.75
C SER A 286 -7.73 12.21 10.06
N VAL A 287 -8.30 12.07 8.85
CA VAL A 287 -8.74 13.20 8.03
C VAL A 287 -9.98 12.85 7.23
N TRP A 288 -10.92 13.78 7.17
CA TRP A 288 -12.03 13.79 6.22
C TRP A 288 -12.03 15.09 5.40
N ILE A 289 -11.99 14.97 4.07
CA ILE A 289 -12.17 16.07 3.13
C ILE A 289 -13.51 15.84 2.43
N ASP A 290 -14.50 16.66 2.79
CA ASP A 290 -15.87 16.55 2.30
C ASP A 290 -15.98 17.08 0.87
N LEU A 291 -16.81 16.43 0.05
CA LEU A 291 -17.08 16.86 -1.32
C LEU A 291 -18.51 17.37 -1.46
N SER A 292 -18.73 18.26 -2.44
CA SER A 292 -20.06 18.74 -2.85
C SER A 292 -21.07 17.63 -3.25
N LYS A 293 -20.60 16.39 -3.43
CA LYS A 293 -21.46 15.22 -3.57
C LYS A 293 -21.82 14.72 -2.17
N PRO A 294 -23.11 14.76 -1.76
CA PRO A 294 -23.52 14.33 -0.43
C PRO A 294 -23.02 12.93 -0.11
N THR A 295 -22.50 12.75 1.11
CA THR A 295 -21.96 11.50 1.68
C THR A 295 -20.64 10.98 1.08
N TYR A 296 -19.94 11.76 0.25
CA TYR A 296 -18.65 11.36 -0.32
C TYR A 296 -17.52 12.28 0.12
N GLY A 297 -16.37 11.69 0.38
CA GLY A 297 -15.16 12.39 0.79
C GLY A 297 -13.88 11.71 0.32
N ILE A 298 -12.78 12.44 0.44
CA ILE A 298 -11.41 11.91 0.41
C ILE A 298 -10.96 11.79 1.87
N HIS A 299 -10.47 10.63 2.29
CA HIS A 299 -10.18 10.40 3.70
C HIS A 299 -9.02 9.43 3.94
N GLY A 300 -8.53 9.39 5.17
CA GLY A 300 -7.48 8.48 5.62
C GLY A 300 -7.98 7.04 5.82
N THR A 301 -7.11 6.16 6.31
CA THR A 301 -7.46 4.76 6.58
C THR A 301 -6.63 4.21 7.73
N ALA A 302 -7.25 3.33 8.52
CA ALA A 302 -6.55 2.51 9.53
C ALA A 302 -5.63 1.46 8.89
N ASP A 303 -5.98 0.99 7.69
CA ASP A 303 -5.29 -0.12 7.00
C ASP A 303 -4.54 0.34 5.73
N PRO A 304 -3.37 0.99 5.83
CA PRO A 304 -2.66 1.55 4.67
C PRO A 304 -2.22 0.48 3.65
N ASP A 305 -1.88 -0.73 4.08
CA ASP A 305 -1.48 -1.84 3.20
C ASP A 305 -2.62 -2.37 2.30
N SER A 306 -3.86 -2.00 2.62
CA SER A 306 -5.07 -2.47 1.93
C SER A 306 -5.49 -1.62 0.73
N LEU A 307 -4.79 -0.51 0.44
CA LEU A 307 -5.22 0.48 -0.55
C LEU A 307 -5.40 -0.07 -1.98
N PHE A 308 -4.68 -1.12 -2.34
CA PHE A 308 -4.78 -1.78 -3.65
C PHE A 308 -5.47 -3.16 -3.60
N GLN A 309 -5.85 -3.62 -2.41
CA GLN A 309 -6.41 -4.95 -2.17
C GLN A 309 -7.92 -4.91 -1.91
N SER A 310 -8.39 -3.82 -1.30
CA SER A 310 -9.79 -3.63 -0.94
C SER A 310 -10.47 -2.68 -1.89
N VAL A 311 -11.80 -2.79 -1.99
CA VAL A 311 -12.61 -1.78 -2.67
C VAL A 311 -13.45 -1.03 -1.65
N SER A 312 -13.49 0.30 -1.77
CA SER A 312 -14.25 1.14 -0.84
C SER A 312 -15.76 1.07 -1.10
N HIS A 313 -16.54 1.49 -0.11
CA HIS A 313 -17.98 1.70 -0.23
C HIS A 313 -18.33 3.03 -0.95
N GLY A 314 -17.46 3.49 -1.87
CA GLY A 314 -17.68 4.67 -2.70
C GLY A 314 -16.76 5.86 -2.40
N CYS A 315 -16.23 6.01 -1.19
CA CYS A 315 -15.29 7.10 -0.85
C CYS A 315 -13.87 6.87 -1.41
N VAL A 316 -13.07 7.93 -1.45
CA VAL A 316 -11.66 7.87 -1.88
C VAL A 316 -10.78 7.73 -0.63
N ARG A 317 -10.15 6.56 -0.46
CA ARG A 317 -9.29 6.26 0.70
C ARG A 317 -7.83 6.49 0.34
N LEU A 318 -7.12 7.18 1.21
CA LEU A 318 -5.67 7.38 1.20
C LEU A 318 -5.08 6.84 2.51
N THR A 319 -3.76 6.73 2.59
CA THR A 319 -3.08 6.59 3.89
C THR A 319 -3.34 7.83 4.74
N ASN A 320 -3.25 7.71 6.07
CA ASN A 320 -3.49 8.83 6.97
C ASN A 320 -2.47 9.96 6.75
N TRP A 321 -1.20 9.66 6.48
CA TRP A 321 -0.19 10.66 6.15
C TRP A 321 -0.47 11.41 4.84
N ASP A 322 -0.88 10.70 3.77
CA ASP A 322 -1.22 11.31 2.48
C ASP A 322 -2.49 12.17 2.59
N ALA A 323 -3.51 11.68 3.29
CA ALA A 323 -4.73 12.46 3.56
C ALA A 323 -4.43 13.71 4.39
N THR A 324 -3.53 13.59 5.36
CA THR A 324 -3.07 14.72 6.19
C THR A 324 -2.31 15.74 5.35
N GLU A 325 -1.38 15.32 4.49
CA GLU A 325 -0.71 16.23 3.56
C GLU A 325 -1.72 16.97 2.67
N LEU A 326 -2.62 16.22 2.01
CA LEU A 326 -3.64 16.79 1.14
C LEU A 326 -4.52 17.81 1.87
N ALA A 327 -4.94 17.53 3.10
CA ALA A 327 -5.77 18.43 3.90
C ALA A 327 -5.10 19.79 4.19
N HIS A 328 -3.77 19.85 4.26
CA HIS A 328 -3.05 21.11 4.42
C HIS A 328 -2.90 21.87 3.08
N MET A 329 -2.93 21.15 1.97
CA MET A 329 -2.81 21.71 0.62
C MET A 329 -4.14 22.26 0.08
N VAL A 330 -5.29 21.78 0.54
CA VAL A 330 -6.60 22.15 -0.02
C VAL A 330 -7.33 23.17 0.85
N ASP A 331 -8.16 23.99 0.21
CA ASP A 331 -9.11 24.89 0.86
C ASP A 331 -10.53 24.60 0.33
N SER A 332 -11.58 25.12 0.99
CA SER A 332 -12.96 25.01 0.49
C SER A 332 -13.07 25.66 -0.91
N GLY A 333 -13.80 25.00 -1.81
CA GLY A 333 -13.97 25.40 -3.21
C GLY A 333 -12.92 24.85 -4.17
N VAL A 334 -11.87 24.15 -3.69
CA VAL A 334 -10.92 23.49 -4.59
C VAL A 334 -11.65 22.44 -5.44
N PRO A 335 -11.58 22.51 -6.78
CA PRO A 335 -12.25 21.56 -7.66
C PRO A 335 -11.62 20.16 -7.57
N VAL A 336 -12.49 19.15 -7.52
CA VAL A 336 -12.16 17.73 -7.51
C VAL A 336 -12.80 17.08 -8.74
N VAL A 337 -11.99 16.55 -9.63
CA VAL A 337 -12.45 15.94 -10.89
C VAL A 337 -12.22 14.44 -10.86
N PHE A 338 -13.28 13.66 -11.03
CA PHE A 338 -13.18 12.21 -11.19
C PHE A 338 -12.96 11.90 -12.67
N VAL A 339 -11.77 11.39 -13.00
CA VAL A 339 -11.37 11.07 -14.38
C VAL A 339 -11.38 9.56 -14.62
N SER A 340 -11.88 9.18 -15.79
CA SER A 340 -12.07 7.80 -16.21
C SER A 340 -10.85 7.23 -16.95
N ASP A 341 -10.00 8.09 -17.50
CA ASP A 341 -8.89 7.71 -18.37
C ASP A 341 -7.56 7.81 -17.61
N GLY A 342 -6.65 6.86 -17.86
CA GLY A 342 -5.41 6.66 -17.09
C GLY A 342 -4.20 7.47 -17.55
N SER A 343 -4.40 8.56 -18.32
CA SER A 343 -3.33 9.44 -18.85
C SER A 343 -3.15 10.68 -17.98
#